data_AF-A0AAC8X0H2-F1
#
_entry.id   AF-A0AAC8X0H2-F1
#
_cell.length_a   1.000
_cell.length_b   1.000
_cell.length_c   1.000
_cell.angle_alpha   90.00
_cell.angle_beta   90.00
_cell.angle_gamma   90.00
#
_symmetry.space_group_name_H-M   'P 1'
#
loop_
_entity.id
_entity.type
_entity.pdbx_description
1 polymer ?
#
loop_
_entity_poly.entity_id
_entity_poly.type
_entity_poly.pdbx_seq_one_letter_code
_entity_poly.pdbx_strand_id
1 'polypeptide(L)'
;METNELVKHNRLLQRKLNAENARYYGDLLLYLRGKSVFKDNQIIEEKALEILQDILDAQSVGQSAETYFGQNPKVVADDLLANVPVNPRSFLQLAFYGISAYIIVTLFILTFGSSNVVDLGQFVVVGIYGLIGALGILWILGSSAYKKYNSQSRILNGFIIALYIVAGLTLTVFVKTPFRLVLSDNFILGIIVTIVALIARSLFISKQKQK
;
A
#
# COMPACT_ATOMS: atom_id res chain seq x y z
N MET A 1 -15.30 -10.31 -13.64
CA MET A 1 -16.10 -9.48 -12.71
C MET A 1 -15.25 -8.28 -12.35
N GLU A 2 -15.85 -7.11 -12.14
CA GLU A 2 -15.10 -5.96 -11.62
C GLU A 2 -14.57 -6.20 -10.21
N THR A 3 -13.44 -5.57 -9.84
CA THR A 3 -12.78 -5.77 -8.52
C THR A 3 -13.74 -5.57 -7.34
N ASN A 4 -14.59 -4.54 -7.40
CA ASN A 4 -15.56 -4.29 -6.32
C ASN A 4 -16.63 -5.38 -6.25
N GLU A 5 -17.05 -5.92 -7.38
CA GLU A 5 -18.02 -7.01 -7.43
C GLU A 5 -17.39 -8.31 -6.90
N LEU A 6 -16.11 -8.56 -7.21
CA LEU A 6 -15.35 -9.65 -6.60
C LEU A 6 -15.31 -9.50 -5.07
N VAL A 7 -14.94 -8.33 -4.54
CA VAL A 7 -14.88 -8.09 -3.08
C VAL A 7 -16.25 -8.24 -2.42
N LYS A 8 -17.32 -7.71 -3.05
CA LYS A 8 -18.70 -7.86 -2.54
C LYS A 8 -19.11 -9.33 -2.53
N HIS A 9 -18.88 -10.03 -3.63
CA HIS A 9 -19.21 -11.43 -3.77
C HIS A 9 -18.43 -12.29 -2.76
N ASN A 10 -17.15 -11.99 -2.58
CA ASN A 10 -16.29 -12.60 -1.56
C ASN A 10 -16.88 -12.44 -0.16
N ARG A 11 -17.28 -11.21 0.22
CA ARG A 11 -17.93 -10.95 1.52
C ARG A 11 -19.24 -11.71 1.71
N LEU A 12 -20.01 -11.91 0.65
CA LEU A 12 -21.25 -12.68 0.71
C LEU A 12 -20.97 -14.17 0.95
N LEU A 13 -19.99 -14.74 0.25
CA LEU A 13 -19.60 -16.14 0.39
C LEU A 13 -18.90 -16.43 1.72
N GLN A 14 -18.10 -15.50 2.25
CA GLN A 14 -17.46 -15.63 3.56
C GLN A 14 -18.44 -15.94 4.69
N ARG A 15 -19.68 -15.43 4.60
CA ARG A 15 -20.72 -15.66 5.61
C ARG A 15 -21.19 -17.12 5.67
N LYS A 16 -20.86 -17.92 4.65
CA LYS A 16 -21.20 -19.35 4.57
C LYS A 16 -20.12 -20.26 5.18
N LEU A 17 -18.97 -19.70 5.56
CA LEU A 17 -17.90 -20.47 6.19
C LEU A 17 -18.26 -20.83 7.64
N ASN A 18 -17.88 -22.03 8.06
CA ASN A 18 -17.83 -22.38 9.48
C ASN A 18 -16.70 -21.63 10.19
N ALA A 19 -16.66 -21.68 11.53
CA ALA A 19 -15.71 -20.89 12.31
C ALA A 19 -14.22 -21.21 12.02
N GLU A 20 -13.90 -22.48 11.78
CA GLU A 20 -12.54 -22.94 11.48
C GLU A 20 -12.07 -22.41 10.12
N ASN A 21 -12.87 -22.63 9.08
CA ASN A 21 -12.57 -22.21 7.72
C ASN A 21 -12.61 -20.67 7.56
N ALA A 22 -13.48 -19.98 8.30
CA ALA A 22 -13.51 -18.53 8.36
C ALA A 22 -12.21 -17.95 8.90
N ARG A 23 -11.62 -18.59 9.93
CA ARG A 23 -10.33 -18.18 10.48
C ARG A 23 -9.21 -18.41 9.48
N TYR A 24 -9.13 -19.60 8.89
CA TYR A 24 -8.14 -19.94 7.86
C TYR A 24 -8.16 -18.93 6.70
N TYR A 25 -9.36 -18.69 6.16
CA TYR A 25 -9.54 -17.79 5.02
C TYR A 25 -9.29 -16.32 5.38
N GLY A 26 -9.65 -15.91 6.59
CA GLY A 26 -9.35 -14.57 7.11
C GLY A 26 -7.85 -14.29 7.18
N ASP A 27 -7.08 -15.25 7.70
CA ASP A 27 -5.61 -15.15 7.78
C ASP A 27 -4.98 -15.10 6.39
N LEU A 28 -5.48 -15.92 5.44
CA LEU A 28 -5.05 -15.91 4.04
C LEU A 28 -5.30 -14.55 3.37
N LEU A 29 -6.49 -13.98 3.52
CA LEU A 29 -6.85 -12.69 2.94
C LEU A 29 -6.02 -11.53 3.50
N LEU A 30 -5.80 -11.53 4.83
CA LEU A 30 -4.97 -10.52 5.47
C LEU A 30 -3.56 -10.52 4.88
N TYR A 31 -3.00 -11.71 4.68
CA TYR A 31 -1.67 -11.88 4.13
C TYR A 31 -1.60 -11.52 2.64
N LEU A 32 -2.54 -12.01 1.83
CA LEU A 32 -2.64 -11.70 0.40
C LEU A 32 -2.69 -10.19 0.17
N ARG A 33 -3.65 -9.50 0.80
CA ARG A 33 -3.86 -8.05 0.62
C ARG A 33 -2.72 -7.22 1.19
N GLY A 34 -2.11 -7.66 2.29
CA GLY A 34 -0.96 -6.98 2.88
C GLY A 34 0.28 -7.03 2.00
N LYS A 35 0.47 -8.11 1.24
CA LYS A 35 1.65 -8.31 0.38
C LYS A 35 1.42 -8.02 -1.10
N SER A 36 0.18 -7.83 -1.53
CA SER A 36 -0.17 -7.58 -2.93
C SER A 36 -0.14 -6.10 -3.35
N VAL A 37 0.37 -5.18 -2.51
CA VAL A 37 0.33 -3.72 -2.75
C VAL A 37 0.82 -3.31 -4.14
N PHE A 38 1.82 -4.02 -4.70
CA PHE A 38 2.37 -3.76 -6.03
C PHE A 38 1.96 -4.77 -7.09
N LYS A 39 1.05 -5.68 -6.76
CA LYS A 39 0.54 -6.74 -7.63
C LYS A 39 -0.76 -6.28 -8.30
N ASP A 40 -1.21 -7.02 -9.30
CA ASP A 40 -2.50 -6.74 -9.92
C ASP A 40 -3.65 -7.09 -8.97
N ASN A 41 -4.36 -6.07 -8.49
CA ASN A 41 -5.40 -6.25 -7.48
C ASN A 41 -6.60 -7.05 -7.99
N GLN A 42 -6.93 -6.97 -9.28
CA GLN A 42 -8.03 -7.73 -9.84
C GLN A 42 -7.71 -9.22 -9.82
N ILE A 43 -6.52 -9.60 -10.30
CA ILE A 43 -6.07 -11.00 -10.27
C ILE A 43 -6.02 -11.54 -8.84
N ILE A 44 -5.59 -10.72 -7.88
CA ILE A 44 -5.56 -11.10 -6.46
C ILE A 44 -6.97 -11.39 -5.91
N GLU A 45 -7.94 -10.51 -6.18
CA GLU A 45 -9.31 -10.71 -5.70
C GLU A 45 -10.03 -11.86 -6.43
N GLU A 46 -9.72 -12.11 -7.71
CA GLU A 46 -10.19 -13.29 -8.46
C GLU A 46 -9.66 -14.58 -7.82
N LYS A 47 -8.35 -14.64 -7.57
CA LYS A 47 -7.72 -15.81 -6.96
C LYS A 47 -8.14 -16.04 -5.51
N ALA A 48 -8.35 -14.98 -4.75
CA ALA A 48 -8.90 -15.09 -3.40
C ALA A 48 -10.34 -15.64 -3.42
N LEU A 49 -11.15 -15.25 -4.41
CA LEU A 49 -12.50 -15.77 -4.57
C LEU A 49 -12.51 -17.25 -4.98
N GLU A 50 -11.61 -17.67 -5.86
CA GLU A 50 -11.41 -19.08 -6.25
C GLU A 50 -11.11 -19.95 -5.01
N ILE A 51 -10.13 -19.54 -4.19
CA ILE A 51 -9.80 -20.23 -2.93
C ILE A 51 -10.99 -20.29 -1.98
N LEU A 52 -11.78 -19.21 -1.87
CA LEU A 52 -12.98 -19.21 -1.04
C LEU A 52 -14.01 -20.24 -1.50
N GLN A 53 -14.17 -20.41 -2.81
CA GLN A 53 -15.06 -21.41 -3.38
C GLN A 53 -14.55 -22.82 -3.09
N ASP A 54 -13.25 -23.09 -3.28
CA ASP A 54 -12.63 -24.38 -2.95
C ASP A 54 -12.81 -24.73 -1.46
N ILE A 55 -12.69 -23.75 -0.56
CA ILE A 55 -12.95 -23.94 0.87
C ILE A 55 -14.41 -24.32 1.13
N LEU A 56 -15.36 -23.67 0.46
CA LEU A 56 -16.78 -23.98 0.62
C LEU A 56 -17.12 -25.38 0.08
N ASP A 57 -16.49 -25.79 -1.01
CA ASP A 57 -16.66 -27.12 -1.59
C ASP A 57 -16.09 -28.20 -0.66
N ALA A 58 -14.87 -28.00 -0.14
CA ALA A 58 -14.28 -28.87 0.88
C ALA A 58 -15.15 -28.94 2.14
N GLN A 59 -15.68 -27.80 2.60
CA GLN A 59 -16.57 -27.74 3.75
C GLN A 59 -17.86 -28.53 3.52
N SER A 60 -18.39 -28.54 2.29
CA SER A 60 -19.64 -29.25 1.96
C SER A 60 -19.52 -30.77 2.13
N VAL A 61 -18.31 -31.33 1.98
CA VAL A 61 -17.99 -32.74 2.22
C VAL A 61 -17.39 -33.00 3.60
N GLY A 62 -17.43 -32.00 4.49
CA GLY A 62 -16.97 -32.11 5.88
C GLY A 62 -15.45 -31.97 6.07
N GLN A 63 -14.72 -31.49 5.07
CA GLN A 63 -13.27 -31.28 5.13
C GLN A 63 -12.94 -29.84 5.50
N SER A 64 -11.98 -29.63 6.40
CA SER A 64 -11.48 -28.29 6.72
C SER A 64 -10.52 -27.76 5.65
N ALA A 65 -10.40 -26.44 5.54
CA ALA A 65 -9.50 -25.78 4.58
C ALA A 65 -8.04 -26.22 4.79
N GLU A 66 -7.59 -26.32 6.05
CA GLU A 66 -6.23 -26.76 6.37
C GLU A 66 -5.99 -28.22 5.93
N THR A 67 -7.01 -29.08 6.05
CA THR A 67 -6.94 -30.46 5.57
C THR A 67 -6.97 -30.56 4.05
N TYR A 68 -7.77 -29.73 3.38
CA TYR A 68 -7.90 -29.71 1.92
C TYR A 68 -6.62 -29.22 1.23
N PHE A 69 -6.08 -28.08 1.68
CA PHE A 69 -4.85 -27.54 1.12
C PHE A 69 -3.59 -28.23 1.66
N GLY A 70 -3.69 -28.95 2.78
CA GLY A 70 -2.55 -29.60 3.46
C GLY A 70 -1.48 -28.62 3.93
N GLN A 71 -1.80 -27.32 3.94
CA GLN A 71 -0.87 -26.23 4.17
C GLN A 71 -1.55 -25.13 4.98
N ASN A 72 -0.76 -24.43 5.78
CA ASN A 72 -1.24 -23.25 6.50
C ASN A 72 -1.55 -22.11 5.50
N PRO A 73 -2.44 -21.17 5.84
CA PRO A 73 -2.94 -20.15 4.90
C PRO A 73 -1.85 -19.22 4.36
N LYS A 74 -0.72 -19.10 5.06
CA LYS A 74 0.40 -18.27 4.62
C LYS A 74 1.10 -18.88 3.40
N VAL A 75 1.33 -20.19 3.39
CA VAL A 75 2.05 -20.85 2.27
C VAL A 75 1.20 -20.77 1.00
N VAL A 76 -0.09 -21.07 1.10
CA VAL A 76 -1.05 -20.92 0.00
C VAL A 76 -1.04 -19.48 -0.54
N ALA A 77 -1.03 -18.49 0.35
CA ALA A 77 -0.98 -17.09 -0.06
C ALA A 77 0.35 -16.68 -0.70
N ASP A 78 1.50 -17.16 -0.20
CA ASP A 78 2.82 -16.90 -0.80
C ASP A 78 2.90 -17.49 -2.23
N ASP A 79 2.42 -18.72 -2.43
CA ASP A 79 2.40 -19.37 -3.75
C ASP A 79 1.50 -18.61 -4.74
N LEU A 80 0.35 -18.14 -4.27
CA LEU A 80 -0.57 -17.33 -5.08
C LEU A 80 0.09 -16.01 -5.49
N LEU A 81 0.75 -15.32 -4.56
CA LEU A 81 1.45 -14.06 -4.82
C LEU A 81 2.65 -14.21 -5.76
N ALA A 82 3.33 -15.35 -5.73
CA ALA A 82 4.45 -15.65 -6.62
C ALA A 82 3.98 -15.67 -8.10
N ASN A 83 2.75 -16.12 -8.33
CA ASN A 83 2.17 -16.26 -9.67
C ASN A 83 1.47 -15.00 -10.20
N VAL A 84 1.25 -13.97 -9.36
CA VAL A 84 0.64 -12.70 -9.80
C VAL A 84 1.71 -11.73 -10.33
N PRO A 85 1.53 -11.12 -11.51
CA PRO A 85 2.46 -10.12 -12.03
C PRO A 85 2.46 -8.83 -11.19
N VAL A 86 3.61 -8.16 -11.16
CA VAL A 86 3.74 -6.81 -10.59
C VAL A 86 3.05 -5.82 -11.52
N ASN A 87 2.23 -4.92 -10.97
CA ASN A 87 1.58 -3.86 -11.71
C ASN A 87 2.29 -2.52 -11.45
N PRO A 88 3.15 -2.04 -12.36
CA PRO A 88 3.90 -0.80 -12.17
C PRO A 88 2.99 0.42 -12.07
N ARG A 89 1.77 0.37 -12.63
CA ARG A 89 0.79 1.46 -12.51
C ARG A 89 0.33 1.63 -11.06
N SER A 90 0.16 0.54 -10.30
CA SER A 90 -0.21 0.60 -8.89
C SER A 90 0.88 1.29 -8.06
N PHE A 91 2.15 0.97 -8.33
CA PHE A 91 3.28 1.66 -7.70
C PHE A 91 3.30 3.15 -8.04
N LEU A 92 3.16 3.50 -9.33
CA LEU A 92 3.15 4.90 -9.77
C LEU A 92 1.97 5.69 -9.19
N GLN A 93 0.79 5.09 -9.08
CA GLN A 93 -0.36 5.72 -8.45
C GLN A 93 -0.13 5.96 -6.96
N LEU A 94 0.40 4.98 -6.23
CA LEU A 94 0.73 5.14 -4.82
C LEU A 94 1.77 6.24 -4.62
N ALA A 95 2.83 6.25 -5.43
CA ALA A 95 3.85 7.30 -5.42
C ALA A 95 3.26 8.67 -5.73
N PHE A 96 2.39 8.77 -6.75
CA PHE A 96 1.70 10.00 -7.12
C PHE A 96 0.88 10.56 -5.95
N TYR A 97 0.07 9.73 -5.28
CA TYR A 97 -0.72 10.18 -4.14
C TYR A 97 0.15 10.57 -2.95
N GLY A 98 1.20 9.80 -2.65
CA GLY A 98 2.13 10.10 -1.56
C GLY A 98 2.88 11.42 -1.77
N ILE A 99 3.45 11.63 -2.96
CA ILE A 99 4.14 12.87 -3.34
C ILE A 99 3.16 14.05 -3.34
N SER A 100 1.96 13.87 -3.88
CA SER A 100 0.94 14.92 -3.90
C SER A 100 0.51 15.34 -2.49
N ALA A 101 0.31 14.38 -1.59
CA ALA A 101 -0.03 14.65 -0.20
C ALA A 101 1.10 15.43 0.50
N TYR A 102 2.36 15.01 0.31
CA TYR A 102 3.52 15.71 0.86
C TYR A 102 3.64 17.16 0.35
N ILE A 103 3.46 17.38 -0.95
CA ILE A 103 3.49 18.72 -1.55
C ILE A 103 2.36 19.58 -0.99
N ILE A 104 1.13 19.06 -0.92
CA ILE A 104 -0.02 19.79 -0.37
C ILE A 104 0.24 20.21 1.08
N VAL A 105 0.72 19.29 1.93
CA VAL A 105 1.02 19.59 3.34
C VAL A 105 2.09 20.66 3.45
N THR A 106 3.14 20.58 2.63
CA THR A 106 4.24 21.56 2.64
C THR A 106 3.75 22.95 2.18
N LEU A 107 3.00 23.02 1.08
CA LEU A 107 2.42 24.27 0.56
C LEU A 107 1.39 24.86 1.53
N PHE A 108 0.62 24.02 2.22
CA PHE A 108 -0.28 24.45 3.28
C PHE A 108 0.50 25.10 4.43
N ILE A 109 1.54 24.45 4.95
CA ILE A 109 2.39 25.02 6.01
C ILE A 109 3.00 26.36 5.58
N LEU A 110 3.45 26.48 4.33
CA LEU A 110 4.01 27.74 3.82
C LEU A 110 2.99 28.89 3.80
N THR A 111 1.77 28.61 3.32
CA THR A 111 0.69 29.59 3.24
C THR A 111 0.28 30.15 4.61
N PHE A 112 0.30 29.31 5.66
CA PHE A 112 -0.08 29.71 7.03
C PHE A 112 1.11 30.02 7.94
N GLY A 113 2.33 29.70 7.54
CA GLY A 113 3.56 29.82 8.32
C GLY A 113 4.34 31.13 8.10
N SER A 114 3.73 32.11 7.44
CA SER A 114 4.33 33.42 7.13
C SER A 114 5.63 33.33 6.32
N SER A 115 5.79 32.29 5.50
CA SER A 115 6.94 32.13 4.61
C SER A 115 6.50 31.75 3.20
N ASN A 116 6.90 32.58 2.25
CA ASN A 116 6.57 32.41 0.84
C ASN A 116 7.73 31.83 0.04
N VAL A 117 8.75 31.31 0.75
CA VAL A 117 9.97 30.78 0.17
C VAL A 117 9.87 29.26 0.09
N VAL A 118 9.79 28.75 -1.13
CA VAL A 118 9.79 27.32 -1.43
C VAL A 118 11.20 26.87 -1.77
N ASP A 119 11.74 25.95 -0.99
CA ASP A 119 13.02 25.29 -1.27
C ASP A 119 12.78 24.08 -2.17
N LEU A 120 12.96 24.25 -3.49
CA LEU A 120 12.76 23.18 -4.46
C LEU A 120 13.78 22.05 -4.32
N GLY A 121 15.01 22.38 -3.93
CA GLY A 121 16.04 21.35 -3.72
C GLY A 121 15.71 20.45 -2.53
N GLN A 122 15.00 20.96 -1.53
CA GLN A 122 14.53 20.17 -0.40
C GLN A 122 13.55 19.06 -0.84
N PHE A 123 12.68 19.31 -1.84
CA PHE A 123 11.82 18.26 -2.39
C PHE A 123 12.63 17.15 -3.07
N VAL A 124 13.73 17.48 -3.75
CA VAL A 124 14.62 16.50 -4.37
C VAL A 124 15.33 15.67 -3.32
N VAL A 125 15.87 16.31 -2.27
CA VAL A 125 16.54 15.61 -1.16
C VAL A 125 15.57 14.65 -0.44
N VAL A 126 14.37 15.13 -0.10
CA VAL A 126 13.34 14.29 0.54
C VAL A 126 12.86 13.19 -0.40
N GLY A 127 12.76 13.45 -1.69
CA GLY A 127 12.41 12.44 -2.70
C GLY A 127 13.43 11.32 -2.78
N ILE A 128 14.73 11.65 -2.84
CA ILE A 128 15.83 10.67 -2.84
C ILE A 128 15.83 9.88 -1.53
N TYR A 129 15.69 10.58 -0.40
CA TYR A 129 15.57 9.95 0.91
C TYR A 129 14.38 8.98 0.97
N GLY A 130 13.22 9.38 0.49
CA GLY A 130 12.03 8.53 0.41
C GLY A 130 12.25 7.30 -0.45
N LEU A 131 12.92 7.44 -1.60
CA LEU A 131 13.25 6.32 -2.50
C LEU A 131 14.18 5.30 -1.83
N ILE A 132 15.25 5.76 -1.19
CA ILE A 132 16.18 4.88 -0.46
C ILE A 132 15.43 4.13 0.66
N GLY A 133 14.56 4.85 1.37
CA GLY A 133 13.73 4.27 2.42
C GLY A 133 12.77 3.22 1.90
N ALA A 134 12.09 3.49 0.78
CA ALA A 134 11.19 2.55 0.15
C ALA A 134 11.91 1.26 -0.28
N LEU A 135 13.09 1.38 -0.91
CA LEU A 135 13.91 0.23 -1.29
C LEU A 135 14.39 -0.56 -0.05
N GLY A 136 14.82 0.14 1.00
CA GLY A 136 15.22 -0.48 2.26
C GLY A 136 14.07 -1.22 2.96
N ILE A 137 12.89 -0.62 3.01
CA ILE A 137 11.67 -1.25 3.54
C ILE A 137 11.31 -2.48 2.72
N LEU A 138 11.33 -2.39 1.39
CA LEU A 138 11.09 -3.55 0.51
C LEU A 138 12.11 -4.66 0.73
N TRP A 139 13.38 -4.32 0.96
CA TRP A 139 14.42 -5.27 1.27
C TRP A 139 14.24 -5.94 2.64
N ILE A 140 13.87 -5.16 3.68
CA ILE A 140 13.53 -5.69 5.00
C ILE A 140 12.31 -6.61 4.93
N LEU A 141 11.25 -6.19 4.23
CA LEU A 141 10.04 -6.98 4.06
C LEU A 141 10.32 -8.25 3.23
N GLY A 142 11.09 -8.13 2.15
CA GLY A 142 11.52 -9.24 1.31
C GLY A 142 12.36 -10.25 2.08
N SER A 143 13.40 -9.80 2.79
CA SER A 143 14.24 -10.68 3.62
C SER A 143 13.49 -11.31 4.78
N SER A 144 12.50 -10.61 5.36
CA SER A 144 11.64 -11.15 6.42
C SER A 144 10.65 -12.22 5.92
N ALA A 145 10.37 -12.26 4.61
CA ALA A 145 9.52 -13.30 4.02
C ALA A 145 10.17 -14.70 4.10
N TYR A 146 11.50 -14.77 4.10
CA TYR A 146 12.27 -16.02 3.99
C TYR A 146 12.73 -16.61 5.32
N LYS A 147 12.60 -15.90 6.44
CA LYS A 147 13.08 -16.37 7.76
C LYS A 147 11.96 -16.39 8.81
N LYS A 148 11.93 -17.44 9.63
CA LYS A 148 11.07 -17.56 10.82
C LYS A 148 11.54 -16.53 11.87
N TYR A 149 11.13 -15.28 11.69
CA TYR A 149 11.53 -14.13 12.50
C TYR A 149 11.04 -14.31 13.95
N ASN A 150 11.95 -14.15 14.93
CA ASN A 150 11.58 -14.08 16.35
C ASN A 150 10.95 -12.70 16.65
N SER A 151 10.05 -12.62 17.63
CA SER A 151 9.29 -11.39 17.96
C SER A 151 10.19 -10.15 18.14
N GLN A 152 11.35 -10.32 18.78
CA GLN A 152 12.33 -9.25 18.98
C GLN A 152 12.85 -8.63 17.67
N SER A 153 13.11 -9.46 16.66
CA SER A 153 13.62 -8.99 15.37
C SER A 153 12.57 -8.22 14.55
N ARG A 154 11.26 -8.49 14.76
CA ARG A 154 10.18 -7.66 14.19
C ARG A 154 10.08 -6.30 14.87
N ILE A 155 10.21 -6.27 16.20
CA ILE A 155 10.21 -5.03 16.98
C ILE A 155 11.39 -4.14 16.58
N LEU A 156 12.59 -4.73 16.45
CA LEU A 156 13.79 -4.02 16.01
C LEU A 156 13.63 -3.44 14.60
N ASN A 157 13.11 -4.21 13.64
CA ASN A 157 12.85 -3.71 12.29
C ASN A 157 11.83 -2.56 12.30
N GLY A 158 10.76 -2.67 13.10
CA GLY A 158 9.79 -1.60 13.28
C GLY A 158 10.42 -0.33 13.87
N PHE A 159 11.33 -0.48 14.84
CA PHE A 159 12.06 0.63 15.43
C PHE A 159 12.99 1.32 14.42
N ILE A 160 13.70 0.54 13.58
CA ILE A 160 14.55 1.08 12.50
C ILE A 160 13.72 1.89 11.50
N ILE A 161 12.56 1.37 11.10
CA ILE A 161 11.64 2.07 10.18
C ILE A 161 11.13 3.36 10.83
N ALA A 162 10.72 3.31 12.10
CA ALA A 162 10.27 4.49 12.82
C ALA A 162 11.37 5.57 12.93
N LEU A 163 12.61 5.16 13.25
CA LEU A 163 13.76 6.06 13.30
C LEU A 163 14.04 6.70 11.93
N TYR A 164 13.91 5.92 10.85
CA TYR A 164 14.03 6.42 9.48
C TYR A 164 12.96 7.49 9.17
N ILE A 165 11.71 7.24 9.51
CA ILE A 165 10.63 8.22 9.29
C ILE A 165 10.90 9.51 10.07
N VAL A 166 11.31 9.41 11.33
CA VAL A 166 11.64 10.58 12.16
C VAL A 166 12.81 11.38 11.57
N ALA A 167 13.87 10.70 11.13
CA ALA A 167 15.00 11.35 10.46
C ALA A 167 14.58 12.03 9.13
N GLY A 168 13.65 11.44 8.39
CA GLY A 168 13.04 12.05 7.21
C GLY A 168 12.27 13.33 7.51
N LEU A 169 11.52 13.36 8.61
CA LEU A 169 10.80 14.55 9.03
C LEU A 169 11.75 15.67 9.46
N THR A 170 12.83 15.36 10.17
CA THR A 170 13.81 16.37 10.62
C THR A 170 14.69 16.89 9.50
N LEU A 171 14.95 16.11 8.45
CA LEU A 171 15.65 16.56 7.24
C LEU A 171 15.07 17.86 6.66
N THR A 172 13.75 18.03 6.72
CA THR A 172 13.05 19.23 6.21
C THR A 172 13.36 20.52 6.98
N VAL A 173 13.85 20.39 8.21
CA VAL A 173 14.20 21.51 9.08
C VAL A 173 15.69 21.87 8.93
N PHE A 174 16.55 20.85 8.88
CA PHE A 174 18.00 21.03 8.92
C PHE A 174 18.67 21.18 7.55
N VAL A 175 18.10 20.62 6.48
CA VAL A 175 18.68 20.70 5.14
C VAL A 175 18.01 21.80 4.35
N LYS A 176 18.79 22.84 4.09
CA LYS A 176 18.41 23.97 3.25
C LYS A 176 19.27 23.95 1.99
N THR A 177 18.67 24.18 0.83
CA THR A 177 19.37 24.19 -0.45
C THR A 177 19.42 25.59 -1.05
N PRO A 178 20.29 25.84 -2.06
CA PRO A 178 20.33 27.12 -2.76
C PRO A 178 19.16 27.32 -3.72
N PHE A 179 18.40 26.26 -4.06
CA PHE A 179 17.29 26.33 -5.01
C PHE A 179 16.00 26.80 -4.34
N ARG A 180 15.96 28.08 -3.97
CA ARG A 180 14.80 28.71 -3.31
C ARG A 180 14.08 29.65 -4.24
N LEU A 181 12.75 29.54 -4.29
CA LEU A 181 11.88 30.42 -5.07
C LEU A 181 10.90 31.11 -4.13
N VAL A 182 10.68 32.41 -4.35
CA VAL A 182 9.60 33.14 -3.70
C VAL A 182 8.37 32.99 -4.57
N LEU A 183 7.30 32.41 -4.04
CA LEU A 183 6.02 32.25 -4.73
C LEU A 183 4.97 33.15 -4.09
N SER A 184 4.06 33.70 -4.89
CA SER A 184 2.91 34.42 -4.36
C SER A 184 1.88 33.44 -3.81
N ASP A 185 1.11 33.87 -2.80
CA ASP A 185 0.08 33.04 -2.15
C ASP A 185 -0.95 32.53 -3.17
N ASN A 186 -1.35 33.39 -4.11
CA ASN A 186 -2.26 33.01 -5.20
C ASN A 186 -1.68 31.92 -6.11
N PHE A 187 -0.37 31.94 -6.35
CA PHE A 187 0.29 30.92 -7.15
C PHE A 187 0.37 29.59 -6.38
N ILE A 188 0.67 29.63 -5.08
CA ILE A 188 0.66 28.45 -4.20
C ILE A 188 -0.74 27.81 -4.17
N LEU A 189 -1.80 28.61 -4.00
CA LEU A 189 -3.19 28.14 -4.04
C LEU A 189 -3.53 27.51 -5.40
N GLY A 190 -3.08 28.12 -6.50
CA GLY A 190 -3.26 27.57 -7.86
C GLY A 190 -2.63 26.18 -8.03
N ILE A 191 -1.44 25.96 -7.47
CA ILE A 191 -0.79 24.64 -7.48
C ILE A 191 -1.61 23.63 -6.67
N ILE A 192 -2.04 23.98 -5.46
CA ILE A 192 -2.85 23.09 -4.61
C ILE A 192 -4.13 22.66 -5.34
N VAL A 193 -4.87 23.61 -5.91
CA VAL A 193 -6.11 23.34 -6.65
C VAL A 193 -5.85 22.42 -7.84
N THR A 194 -4.75 22.64 -8.57
CA THR A 194 -4.37 21.79 -9.71
C THR A 194 -4.09 20.36 -9.28
N ILE A 195 -3.32 20.16 -8.20
CA ILE A 195 -3.01 18.82 -7.66
C ILE A 195 -4.31 18.13 -7.22
N VAL A 196 -5.18 18.83 -6.49
CA VAL A 196 -6.48 18.28 -6.05
C VAL A 196 -7.34 17.87 -7.26
N ALA A 197 -7.38 18.68 -8.31
CA ALA A 197 -8.10 18.34 -9.54
C ALA A 197 -7.54 17.10 -10.23
N LEU A 198 -6.21 16.93 -10.28
CA LEU A 198 -5.56 15.74 -10.82
C LEU A 198 -5.88 14.48 -10.00
N ILE A 199 -5.88 14.58 -8.66
CA ILE A 199 -6.29 13.49 -7.76
C ILE A 199 -7.76 13.14 -8.03
N ALA A 200 -8.65 14.13 -8.07
CA ALA A 200 -10.08 13.92 -8.33
C ALA A 200 -10.31 13.23 -9.68
N ARG A 201 -9.61 13.66 -10.73
CA ARG A 201 -9.65 13.01 -12.06
C ARG A 201 -9.15 11.57 -12.00
N SER A 202 -8.04 11.31 -11.33
CA SER A 202 -7.49 9.96 -11.16
C SER A 202 -8.49 9.03 -10.46
N LEU A 203 -9.12 9.50 -9.37
CA LEU A 203 -10.15 8.77 -8.64
C LEU A 203 -11.42 8.54 -9.47
N PHE A 204 -11.78 9.49 -10.34
CA PHE A 204 -12.91 9.33 -11.25
C PHE A 204 -12.64 8.27 -12.31
N ILE A 205 -11.45 8.28 -12.91
CA ILE A 205 -11.03 7.26 -13.89
C ILE A 205 -10.96 5.88 -13.24
N SER A 206 -10.44 5.79 -12.01
CA SER A 206 -10.40 4.51 -11.29
C SER A 206 -11.81 4.00 -10.99
N LYS A 207 -12.76 4.87 -10.64
CA LYS A 207 -14.18 4.49 -10.47
C LYS A 207 -14.85 4.06 -11.77
N GLN A 208 -14.53 4.67 -12.91
CA GLN A 208 -15.09 4.25 -14.20
C GLN A 208 -14.58 2.89 -14.65
N LYS A 209 -13.31 2.57 -14.36
CA LYS A 209 -12.75 1.24 -14.58
C LYS A 209 -13.28 0.17 -13.62
N GLN A 210 -14.15 0.54 -12.68
CA GLN A 210 -14.73 -0.35 -11.66
C GLN A 210 -16.25 -0.53 -11.84
N LYS A 211 -16.85 0.07 -12.89
CA LYS A 211 -18.25 -0.06 -13.28
C LYS A 211 -18.33 -0.85 -14.58
#